data_AF-A0A250JJF0-F1
#
_entry.id   AF-A0A250JJF0-F1
#
_cell.length_a   1.000
_cell.length_b   1.000
_cell.length_c   1.000
_cell.angle_alpha   90.00
_cell.angle_beta   90.00
_cell.angle_gamma   90.00
#
_symmetry.space_group_name_H-M   'P 1'
#
loop_
_entity.id
_entity.type
_entity.pdbx_description
1 polymer ?
#
loop_
_entity_poly.entity_id
_entity_poly.type
_entity_poly.pdbx_seq_one_letter_code
_entity_poly.pdbx_strand_id
1 'polypeptide(L)'
;MTDTSRAFLRALYSIEDSKGGTLLSHDEVNELGETLRIPRTEFLEVIDKMQLERLVSVTFGGLSLTPEGRALAAKMDGTGTRGSVEVQ
;
A
#
# COMPACT_ATOMS: atom_id res chain seq x y z
N MET A 1 -6.87 -7.71 -8.68
CA MET A 1 -6.39 -7.35 -7.32
C MET A 1 -7.55 -7.52 -6.32
N THR A 2 -7.31 -8.15 -5.16
CA THR A 2 -8.34 -8.36 -4.12
C THR A 2 -8.58 -7.08 -3.31
N ASP A 3 -9.64 -7.03 -2.51
CA ASP A 3 -9.90 -5.90 -1.61
C ASP A 3 -8.82 -5.77 -0.53
N THR A 4 -8.31 -6.89 -0.01
CA THR A 4 -7.17 -6.92 0.92
C THR A 4 -5.91 -6.31 0.30
N SER A 5 -5.55 -6.72 -0.93
CA SER A 5 -4.42 -6.11 -1.64
C SER A 5 -4.65 -4.62 -1.91
N ARG A 6 -5.87 -4.21 -2.24
CA ARG A 6 -6.18 -2.78 -2.42
C ARG A 6 -5.97 -1.98 -1.14
N ALA A 7 -6.48 -2.49 -0.01
CA ALA A 7 -6.38 -1.85 1.29
C ALA A 7 -4.93 -1.74 1.75
N PHE A 8 -4.15 -2.82 1.59
CA PHE A 8 -2.73 -2.83 1.91
C PHE A 8 -1.93 -1.83 1.07
N LEU A 9 -2.13 -1.82 -0.26
CA LEU A 9 -1.43 -0.91 -1.17
C LEU A 9 -1.73 0.56 -0.85
N ARG A 10 -3.00 0.88 -0.54
CA ARG A 10 -3.41 2.24 -0.17
C ARG A 10 -2.81 2.67 1.17
N ALA A 11 -2.81 1.80 2.16
CA ALA A 11 -2.26 2.10 3.47
C ALA A 11 -0.73 2.28 3.41
N LEU A 12 -0.05 1.43 2.66
CA LEU A 12 1.38 1.58 2.39
C LEU A 12 1.69 2.93 1.72
N TYR A 13 0.92 3.32 0.71
CA TYR A 13 1.06 4.63 0.06
C TYR A 13 0.87 5.80 1.03
N SER A 14 -0.16 5.76 1.88
CA SER A 14 -0.40 6.80 2.88
C SER A 14 0.75 6.92 3.89
N ILE A 15 1.29 5.80 4.35
CA ILE A 15 2.42 5.79 5.30
C ILE A 15 3.69 6.32 4.63
N GLU A 16 4.04 5.83 3.44
CA GLU A 16 5.22 6.32 2.72
C GLU A 16 5.13 7.81 2.42
N ASP A 17 3.95 8.30 1.99
CA ASP A 17 3.75 9.72 1.68
C ASP A 17 3.96 10.59 2.94
N SER A 18 3.43 10.15 4.09
CA SER A 18 3.64 10.81 5.39
C SER A 18 5.11 10.83 5.85
N LYS A 19 5.93 9.88 5.36
CA LYS A 19 7.35 9.74 5.68
C LYS A 19 8.29 10.26 4.58
N GLY A 20 7.76 10.97 3.58
CA GLY A 20 8.57 11.52 2.48
C GLY A 20 9.13 10.48 1.51
N GLY A 21 8.43 9.35 1.32
CA GLY A 21 8.85 8.26 0.42
C GLY A 21 9.85 7.27 1.04
N THR A 22 10.00 7.30 2.36
CA THR A 22 10.86 6.35 3.07
C THR A 22 10.23 4.97 3.13
N LEU A 23 11.02 3.92 2.89
CA LEU A 23 10.60 2.52 3.01
C LEU A 23 10.16 2.19 4.45
N LEU A 24 9.21 1.28 4.60
CA LEU A 24 8.77 0.78 5.91
C LEU A 24 9.67 -0.37 6.33
N SER A 25 10.11 -0.38 7.59
CA SER A 25 10.82 -1.52 8.18
C SER A 25 9.92 -2.76 8.27
N HIS A 26 10.51 -3.94 8.47
CA HIS A 26 9.74 -5.18 8.62
C HIS A 26 8.73 -5.13 9.79
N ASP A 27 9.08 -4.50 10.89
CA ASP A 27 8.19 -4.36 12.05
C ASP A 27 6.99 -3.48 11.70
N GLU A 28 7.22 -2.34 11.02
CA GLU A 28 6.14 -1.45 10.56
C GLU A 28 5.24 -2.11 9.50
N VAL A 29 5.82 -2.96 8.65
CA VAL A 29 5.07 -3.76 7.68
C VAL A 29 4.18 -4.78 8.41
N ASN A 30 4.70 -5.47 9.44
CA ASN A 30 3.93 -6.39 10.25
C ASN A 30 2.80 -5.68 11.03
N GLU A 31 3.10 -4.55 11.66
CA GLU A 31 2.11 -3.70 12.36
C GLU A 31 1.00 -3.22 11.41
N LEU A 32 1.35 -2.91 10.16
CA LEU A 32 0.38 -2.56 9.13
C LEU A 32 -0.57 -3.74 8.82
N GLY A 33 -0.04 -4.95 8.71
CA GLY A 33 -0.83 -6.16 8.53
C GLY A 33 -1.82 -6.40 9.68
N GLU A 34 -1.37 -6.20 10.92
CA GLU A 34 -2.19 -6.30 12.13
C GLU A 34 -3.28 -5.23 12.19
N THR A 35 -2.92 -3.98 11.85
CA THR A 35 -3.86 -2.84 11.81
C THR A 35 -4.99 -3.08 10.82
N LEU A 36 -4.66 -3.66 9.66
CA LEU A 36 -5.62 -4.03 8.63
C LEU A 36 -6.36 -5.35 8.92
N ARG A 37 -6.05 -6.00 10.06
CA ARG A 37 -6.62 -7.29 10.48
C ARG A 37 -6.47 -8.39 9.43
N ILE A 38 -5.36 -8.36 8.68
CA ILE A 38 -5.06 -9.35 7.66
C ILE A 38 -4.48 -10.59 8.36
N PRO A 39 -5.08 -11.79 8.19
CA PRO A 39 -4.48 -13.03 8.70
C PRO A 39 -3.04 -13.20 8.20
N ARG A 40 -2.13 -13.67 9.06
CA ARG A 40 -0.69 -13.73 8.72
C ARG A 40 -0.38 -14.52 7.45
N THR A 41 -1.12 -15.59 7.17
CA THR A 41 -0.95 -16.36 5.93
C THR A 41 -1.36 -15.53 4.70
N GLU A 42 -2.52 -14.87 4.75
CA GLU A 42 -3.00 -13.98 3.69
C GLU A 42 -2.07 -12.77 3.51
N PHE A 43 -1.51 -12.27 4.60
CA PHE A 43 -0.60 -11.13 4.59
C PHE A 43 0.67 -11.40 3.75
N LEU A 44 1.29 -12.56 3.95
CA LEU A 44 2.46 -12.97 3.16
C LEU A 44 2.09 -13.17 1.69
N GLU A 45 0.94 -13.79 1.41
CA GLU A 45 0.44 -13.97 0.05
C GLU A 45 0.19 -12.62 -0.65
N VAL A 46 -0.29 -11.61 0.08
CA VAL A 46 -0.51 -10.26 -0.44
C VAL A 46 0.82 -9.60 -0.82
N ILE A 47 1.84 -9.69 0.02
CA ILE A 47 3.17 -9.13 -0.26
C ILE A 47 3.80 -9.83 -1.47
N ASP A 48 3.80 -11.18 -1.49
CA ASP A 48 4.36 -11.96 -2.59
C ASP A 48 3.68 -11.62 -3.92
N LYS A 49 2.35 -11.53 -3.91
CA LYS A 49 1.58 -11.15 -5.10
C LYS A 49 1.93 -9.75 -5.59
N MET A 50 2.02 -8.77 -4.69
CA MET A 50 2.38 -7.40 -5.07
C MET A 50 3.81 -7.30 -5.60
N GLN A 51 4.73 -8.11 -5.07
CA GLN A 51 6.09 -8.18 -5.59
C GLN A 51 6.11 -8.78 -7.00
N LEU A 52 5.34 -9.85 -7.24
CA LEU A 52 5.16 -10.43 -8.58
C LEU A 52 4.54 -9.42 -9.57
N GLU A 53 3.56 -8.65 -9.12
CA GLU A 53 2.92 -7.58 -9.90
C GLU A 53 3.79 -6.30 -10.02
N ARG A 54 5.00 -6.30 -9.43
CA ARG A 54 5.94 -5.17 -9.41
C ARG A 54 5.37 -3.90 -8.79
N LEU A 55 4.47 -4.03 -7.82
CA LEU A 55 3.86 -2.92 -7.09
C LEU A 55 4.64 -2.55 -5.83
N VAL A 56 5.36 -3.53 -5.25
CA VAL A 56 6.22 -3.32 -4.09
C VAL A 56 7.60 -3.91 -4.34
N SER A 57 8.60 -3.35 -3.66
CA SER A 57 9.97 -3.84 -3.59
C SER A 57 10.25 -4.26 -2.15
N VAL A 58 10.61 -5.53 -1.97
CA VAL A 58 11.03 -6.07 -0.67
C VAL A 58 12.55 -6.15 -0.67
N THR A 59 13.17 -5.53 0.33
CA THR A 59 14.62 -5.48 0.52
C THR A 59 14.97 -5.93 1.94
N PHE A 60 16.26 -6.11 2.23
CA PHE A 60 16.71 -6.35 3.60
C PHE A 60 16.32 -5.21 4.57
N GLY A 61 16.16 -3.98 4.07
CA GLY A 61 15.74 -2.85 4.89
C GLY A 61 14.24 -2.81 5.19
N GLY A 62 13.44 -3.60 4.47
CA GLY A 62 11.98 -3.59 4.57
C GLY A 62 11.30 -3.46 3.21
N LEU A 63 10.12 -2.85 3.18
CA LEU A 63 9.22 -2.83 2.03
C LEU A 63 8.96 -1.40 1.57
N SER A 64 9.00 -1.18 0.26
CA SER A 64 8.56 0.09 -0.34
C SER A 64 7.72 -0.08 -1.61
N LEU A 65 7.01 0.97 -2.00
CA LEU A 65 6.34 1.07 -3.29
C LEU A 65 7.34 1.24 -4.43
N THR A 66 7.09 0.55 -5.52
CA THR A 66 7.72 0.87 -6.81
C THR A 66 7.08 2.13 -7.40
N PRO A 67 7.68 2.76 -8.43
CA PRO A 67 7.01 3.82 -9.18
C PRO A 67 5.62 3.42 -9.70
N GLU A 68 5.48 2.18 -10.19
CA GLU A 68 4.22 1.61 -10.68
C GLU A 68 3.20 1.42 -9.55
N GLY A 69 3.63 0.88 -8.41
CA GLY A 69 2.79 0.71 -7.22
C GLY A 69 2.29 2.04 -6.66
N ARG A 70 3.18 3.03 -6.60
CA ARG A 70 2.84 4.40 -6.18
C ARG A 70 1.84 5.05 -7.12
N ALA A 71 2.05 4.96 -8.43
CA ALA A 71 1.11 5.50 -9.42
C ALA A 71 -0.26 4.80 -9.35
N LEU A 72 -0.27 3.49 -9.11
CA LEU A 72 -1.49 2.72 -8.94
C LEU A 72 -2.24 3.11 -7.66
N ALA A 73 -1.53 3.22 -6.53
CA ALA A 73 -2.10 3.63 -5.25
C ALA A 73 -2.65 5.06 -5.29
N ALA A 74 -1.92 6.00 -5.92
CA ALA A 74 -2.37 7.38 -6.10
C ALA A 74 -3.67 7.47 -6.92
N LYS A 75 -3.82 6.63 -7.96
CA LYS A 75 -5.09 6.54 -8.72
C LYS A 75 -6.24 6.05 -7.84
N MET A 76 -5.99 5.11 -6.93
CA MET A 76 -7.01 4.57 -6.02
C MET A 76 -7.43 5.61 -4.97
N ASP A 77 -6.48 6.40 -4.49
CA ASP A 77 -6.76 7.45 -3.52
C ASP A 77 -7.51 8.63 -4.16
N GLY A 78 -7.10 9.06 -5.36
CA GLY A 78 -7.77 10.11 -6.13
C GLY A 78 -9.19 9.75 -6.60
N THR A 79 -9.53 8.46 -6.69
CA THR A 79 -10.91 8.03 -6.96
C THR A 79 -11.86 8.14 -5.76
N GLY A 80 -11.36 8.52 -4.58
CA GLY A 80 -12.17 8.87 -3.40
C GLY A 80 -12.78 10.29 -3.44
N THR A 81 -12.31 11.17 -4.33
CA THR A 81 -12.75 12.58 -4.43
C THR A 81 -13.71 12.81 -5.60
N ARG A 82 -14.61 11.86 -5.86
CA ARG A 82 -15.79 12.08 -6.72
C ARG A 82 -17.03 12.29 -5.86
N GLY A 83 -17.07 13.46 -5.23
CA GLY A 83 -18.26 14.01 -4.58
C GLY A 83 -18.06 15.52 -4.43
N SER A 84 -18.79 16.29 -5.23
CA SER A 84 -19.33 17.64 -4.97
C SER A 84 -18.49 18.56 -4.08
N VAL A 85 -17.96 19.69 -4.56
CA VAL A 85 -18.72 20.94 -4.76
C VAL A 85 -18.18 21.71 -5.95
N GLU A 86 -18.98 21.82 -7.01
CA GLU A 86 -18.92 22.94 -7.95
C GLU A 86 -19.62 24.10 -7.22
N VAL A 87 -18.84 25.02 -6.63
CA VAL A 87 -19.39 26.28 -6.11
C VAL A 87 -19.45 27.23 -7.29
N GLN A 88 -20.66 27.42 -7.81
CA GLN A 88 -21.02 28.58 -8.61
C GLN A 88 -20.94 29.84 -7.77
#